data_AF-A0A7K2MKM9-F1
#
_entry.id   AF-A0A7K2MKM9-F1
#
_cell.length_a   1.000
_cell.length_b   1.000
_cell.length_c   1.000
_cell.angle_alpha   90.00
_cell.angle_beta   90.00
_cell.angle_gamma   90.00
#
_symmetry.space_group_name_H-M   'P 1'
#
loop_
_entity.id
_entity.type
_entity.pdbx_description
1 polymer ?
#
loop_
_entity_poly.entity_id
_entity_poly.type
_entity_poly.pdbx_seq_one_letter_code
_entity_poly.pdbx_strand_id
1 'polypeptide(L)'
;MAAGAVHERLAALDLVDHHCHGAVTEDLDRTGFEALLTEGEAWPGVSPFDSPVGLAVRRHCAPLLDLPRHAPADAYVARRAELGAAEVNRRFLRAAG
;
A
#
# COMPACT_ATOMS: atom_id res chain seq x y z
N MET A 1 1.22 -15.32 23.57
CA MET A 1 0.08 -15.00 24.44
C MET A 1 -1.12 -14.85 23.54
N ALA A 2 -2.19 -15.61 23.76
CA ALA A 2 -3.44 -15.35 23.06
C ALA A 2 -3.91 -13.93 23.45
N ALA A 3 -4.47 -13.20 22.49
CA ALA A 3 -5.02 -11.89 22.78
C ALA A 3 -6.21 -12.04 23.74
N GLY A 4 -6.37 -11.12 24.69
CA GLY A 4 -7.50 -11.16 25.63
C GLY A 4 -8.82 -10.77 24.97
N ALA A 5 -9.95 -11.10 25.60
CA ALA A 5 -11.31 -10.87 25.06
C ALA A 5 -11.59 -9.41 24.61
N VAL A 6 -10.98 -8.42 25.27
CA VAL A 6 -11.08 -7.01 24.86
C VAL A 6 -10.43 -6.77 23.50
N HIS A 7 -9.25 -7.33 23.27
CA HIS A 7 -8.54 -7.18 22.01
C HIS A 7 -9.30 -7.86 20.86
N GLU A 8 -9.81 -9.08 21.12
CA GLU A 8 -10.64 -9.80 20.15
C GLU A 8 -11.89 -9.01 19.78
N ARG A 9 -12.55 -8.39 20.77
CA ARG A 9 -13.73 -7.56 20.52
C ARG A 9 -13.41 -6.32 19.68
N LEU A 10 -12.30 -5.64 19.98
CA LEU A 10 -11.88 -4.45 19.23
C LEU A 10 -11.48 -4.79 17.79
N ALA A 11 -10.79 -5.92 17.58
CA ALA A 11 -10.37 -6.36 16.26
C ALA A 11 -11.53 -6.77 15.33
N ALA A 12 -12.71 -7.04 15.88
CA ALA A 12 -13.91 -7.43 15.13
C ALA A 12 -14.84 -6.25 14.78
N LEU A 13 -14.47 -5.01 15.13
CA LEU A 13 -15.28 -3.83 14.80
C LEU A 13 -14.94 -3.32 13.39
N ASP A 14 -15.96 -2.93 12.65
CA ASP A 14 -15.78 -2.17 11.41
C ASP A 14 -15.12 -0.81 11.72
N LEU A 15 -14.16 -0.42 10.89
CA LEU A 15 -13.44 0.83 11.05
C LEU A 15 -13.97 1.91 10.10
N VAL A 16 -14.01 3.15 10.58
CA VAL A 16 -14.25 4.34 9.76
C VAL A 16 -13.02 5.22 9.84
N ASP A 17 -12.31 5.36 8.72
CA ASP A 17 -11.19 6.29 8.63
C ASP A 17 -11.73 7.72 8.48
N HIS A 18 -11.71 8.47 9.58
CA HIS A 18 -12.22 9.84 9.64
C HIS A 18 -11.36 10.84 8.86
N HIS A 19 -10.10 10.53 8.55
CA HIS A 19 -9.18 11.46 7.90
C HIS A 19 -8.25 10.73 6.93
N CYS A 20 -8.71 10.62 5.69
CA CYS A 20 -7.95 10.05 4.59
C CYS A 20 -8.03 10.92 3.33
N HIS A 21 -7.15 10.62 2.38
CA HIS A 21 -7.28 11.08 1.00
C HIS A 21 -7.99 10.02 0.15
N GLY A 22 -8.59 10.44 -0.96
CA GLY A 22 -9.15 9.53 -1.95
C GLY A 22 -8.08 8.65 -2.61
N ALA A 23 -8.49 7.49 -3.11
CA ALA A 23 -7.61 6.63 -3.91
C ALA A 23 -7.51 7.12 -5.36
N VAL A 24 -6.31 7.03 -5.94
CA VAL A 24 -6.11 7.28 -7.38
C VAL A 24 -6.85 6.20 -8.18
N THR A 25 -7.69 6.61 -9.12
CA THR A 25 -8.57 5.72 -9.91
C THR A 25 -8.02 5.37 -11.29
N GLU A 26 -6.87 5.93 -11.65
CA GLU A 26 -6.16 5.71 -12.91
C GLU A 26 -4.86 4.96 -12.68
N ASP A 27 -4.35 4.30 -13.71
CA ASP A 27 -3.07 3.60 -13.64
C ASP A 27 -1.91 4.60 -13.49
N LEU A 28 -0.99 4.29 -12.58
CA LEU A 28 0.20 5.11 -12.33
C LEU A 28 1.42 4.45 -12.96
N ASP A 29 2.24 5.26 -13.62
CA ASP A 29 3.61 4.88 -13.92
C ASP A 29 4.49 4.96 -12.67
N ARG A 30 5.76 4.57 -12.80
CA ARG A 30 6.71 4.55 -11.68
C ARG A 30 6.88 5.93 -11.05
N THR A 31 6.97 6.97 -11.86
CA THR A 31 7.18 8.36 -11.41
C THR A 31 5.97 8.86 -10.62
N GLY A 32 4.76 8.66 -11.15
CA GLY A 32 3.53 9.04 -10.48
C GLY A 32 3.32 8.27 -9.18
N PHE A 33 3.70 6.98 -9.13
CA PHE A 33 3.65 6.22 -7.89
C PHE A 33 4.66 6.72 -6.84
N GLU A 34 5.92 6.96 -7.24
CA GLU A 34 6.96 7.45 -6.34
C GLU A 34 6.63 8.83 -5.77
N ALA A 35 5.97 9.69 -6.53
CA ALA A 35 5.48 10.99 -6.05
C ALA A 35 4.47 10.88 -4.90
N LEU A 36 3.75 9.75 -4.78
CA LEU A 36 2.79 9.49 -3.69
C LEU A 36 3.41 8.77 -2.48
N LEU A 37 4.70 8.44 -2.53
CA LEU A 37 5.42 7.82 -1.40
C LEU A 37 6.17 8.85 -0.53
N THR A 38 6.05 10.14 -0.83
CA THR A 38 6.79 11.22 -0.16
C THR A 38 5.95 12.50 -0.10
N GLU A 39 6.10 13.26 0.99
CA GLU A 39 5.52 14.61 1.15
C GLU A 39 6.48 15.73 0.67
N GLY A 40 7.73 15.37 0.37
CA GLY A 40 8.77 16.28 -0.10
C GLY A 40 9.07 16.10 -1.59
N GLU A 41 9.94 16.97 -2.11
CA GLU A 41 10.42 16.89 -3.49
C GLU A 41 11.31 15.66 -3.73
N ALA A 42 11.38 15.23 -4.99
CA ALA A 42 12.26 14.14 -5.40
C ALA A 42 13.73 14.51 -5.14
N TRP A 43 14.43 13.65 -4.39
CA TRP A 43 15.85 13.83 -4.09
C TRP A 43 16.71 13.08 -5.11
N PRO A 44 17.67 13.73 -5.80
CA PRO A 44 18.49 13.09 -6.82
C PRO A 44 19.23 11.84 -6.29
N GLY A 45 19.05 10.71 -6.98
CA GLY A 45 19.72 9.45 -6.64
C GLY A 45 19.11 8.67 -5.48
N VAL A 46 17.98 9.11 -4.92
CA VAL A 46 17.27 8.42 -3.83
C VAL A 46 15.84 8.09 -4.30
N SER A 47 15.47 6.81 -4.27
CA SER A 47 14.09 6.41 -4.57
C SER A 47 13.23 6.52 -3.30
N PRO A 48 12.00 7.07 -3.38
CA PRO A 48 11.04 7.00 -2.27
C PRO A 48 10.73 5.57 -1.79
N PHE A 49 11.02 4.54 -2.61
CA PHE A 49 10.91 3.14 -2.20
C PHE A 49 11.93 2.71 -1.12
N ASP A 50 12.99 3.49 -0.92
CA ASP A 50 14.01 3.29 0.11
C ASP A 50 13.64 3.94 1.44
N SER A 51 12.55 4.70 1.49
CA SER A 51 12.01 5.28 2.71
C SER A 51 11.29 4.23 3.58
N PRO A 52 11.03 4.52 4.89
CA PRO A 52 10.18 3.67 5.72
C PRO A 52 8.79 3.42 5.12
N VAL A 53 8.20 4.40 4.43
CA VAL A 53 6.90 4.26 3.74
C VAL A 53 7.03 3.29 2.57
N GLY A 54 8.06 3.43 1.75
CA GLY A 54 8.36 2.54 0.63
C GLY A 54 8.57 1.08 1.07
N LEU A 55 9.24 0.87 2.20
CA LEU A 55 9.39 -0.45 2.83
C LEU A 55 8.06 -1.00 3.37
N ALA A 56 7.25 -0.16 4.01
CA ALA A 56 5.94 -0.53 4.54
C ALA A 56 4.97 -0.95 3.41
N VAL A 57 4.91 -0.19 2.32
CA VAL A 57 4.09 -0.53 1.15
C VAL A 57 4.49 -1.90 0.60
N ARG A 58 5.78 -2.16 0.38
CA ARG A 58 6.24 -3.47 -0.13
C ARG A 58 6.09 -4.60 0.89
N ARG A 59 6.02 -4.29 2.19
CA ARG A 59 5.74 -5.27 3.26
C ARG A 59 4.27 -5.69 3.28
N HIS A 60 3.36 -4.72 3.27
CA HIS A 60 1.94 -4.91 3.55
C HIS A 60 1.11 -5.12 2.29
N CYS A 61 1.41 -4.37 1.22
CA CYS A 61 0.60 -4.33 0.01
C CYS A 61 1.01 -5.39 -1.02
N ALA A 62 2.31 -5.70 -1.14
CA ALA A 62 2.79 -6.66 -2.14
C ALA A 62 2.14 -8.06 -1.99
N PRO A 63 1.99 -8.64 -0.78
CA PRO A 63 1.30 -9.92 -0.60
C PRO A 63 -0.17 -9.91 -1.05
N LEU A 64 -0.85 -8.76 -1.00
CA LEU A 64 -2.23 -8.63 -1.48
C LEU A 64 -2.33 -8.62 -3.01
N LEU A 65 -1.21 -8.42 -3.70
CA LEU A 65 -1.10 -8.44 -5.17
C LEU A 65 -0.42 -9.72 -5.69
N ASP A 66 -0.40 -10.77 -4.87
CA ASP A 66 0.19 -12.08 -5.18
C ASP A 66 1.73 -12.04 -5.34
N LEU A 67 2.39 -11.07 -4.72
CA LEU A 67 3.85 -10.95 -4.70
C LEU A 67 4.45 -11.35 -3.35
N PRO A 68 5.73 -11.77 -3.31
CA PRO A 68 6.43 -11.96 -2.05
C PRO A 68 6.45 -10.68 -1.20
N ARG A 69 6.42 -10.85 0.12
CA ARG A 69 6.68 -9.76 1.06
C ARG A 69 8.05 -9.14 0.74
N HIS A 70 8.10 -7.81 0.62
CA HIS A 70 9.29 -7.06 0.22
C HIS A 70 9.76 -7.32 -1.23
N ALA A 71 8.85 -7.68 -2.14
CA ALA A 71 9.15 -7.74 -3.57
C ALA A 71 9.90 -6.48 -4.05
N PRO A 72 10.81 -6.59 -5.05
CA PRO A 72 11.50 -5.44 -5.62
C PRO A 72 10.52 -4.36 -6.08
N ALA A 73 10.92 -3.08 -5.98
CA ALA A 73 10.05 -1.95 -6.33
C ALA A 73 9.51 -2.05 -7.77
N ASP A 74 10.36 -2.39 -8.73
CA ASP A 74 9.96 -2.50 -10.13
C ASP A 74 8.95 -3.63 -10.36
N ALA A 75 9.12 -4.77 -9.67
CA ALA A 75 8.15 -5.87 -9.73
C ALA A 75 6.80 -5.48 -9.11
N TYR A 76 6.82 -4.69 -8.03
CA TYR A 76 5.61 -4.19 -7.39
C TYR A 76 4.85 -3.21 -8.29
N VAL A 77 5.54 -2.25 -8.92
CA VAL A 77 4.92 -1.30 -9.85
C VAL A 77 4.40 -2.01 -11.10
N ALA A 78 5.17 -2.92 -11.69
CA ALA A 78 4.74 -3.71 -12.84
C ALA A 78 3.47 -4.51 -12.54
N ARG A 79 3.42 -5.18 -11.38
CA ARG A 79 2.22 -5.95 -10.99
C ARG A 79 0.99 -5.08 -10.78
N ARG A 80 1.16 -3.85 -10.25
CA ARG A 80 0.05 -2.89 -10.15
C ARG A 80 -0.48 -2.51 -11.53
N ALA A 81 0.41 -2.26 -12.49
CA ALA A 81 0.03 -1.93 -13.86
C ALA A 81 -0.68 -3.12 -14.57
N GLU A 82 -0.22 -4.35 -14.35
CA GLU A 82 -0.88 -5.56 -14.90
C GLU A 82 -2.31 -5.75 -14.40
N LEU A 83 -2.56 -5.45 -13.12
CA LEU A 83 -3.87 -5.61 -12.49
C LEU A 83 -4.82 -4.45 -12.79
N GLY A 84 -4.27 -3.23 -12.93
CA GLY A 84 -5.01 -1.98 -13.07
C GLY A 84 -5.51 -1.41 -11.74
N ALA A 85 -5.68 -0.09 -11.69
CA ALA A 85 -6.01 0.68 -10.49
C ALA A 85 -7.30 0.21 -9.80
N ALA A 86 -8.34 -0.12 -10.58
CA ALA A 86 -9.62 -0.59 -10.04
C ALA A 86 -9.50 -1.91 -9.27
N GLU A 87 -8.78 -2.88 -9.82
CA GLU A 87 -8.54 -4.19 -9.19
C GLU A 87 -7.73 -4.03 -7.91
N VAL A 88 -6.65 -3.25 -8.00
CA VAL A 88 -5.73 -3.00 -6.89
C VAL A 88 -6.44 -2.28 -5.74
N ASN A 89 -7.20 -1.22 -6.02
CA ASN A 89 -7.97 -0.50 -5.01
C ASN A 89 -9.01 -1.41 -4.36
N ARG A 90 -9.70 -2.25 -5.14
CA ARG A 90 -10.66 -3.22 -4.59
C ARG A 90 -9.99 -4.19 -3.61
N ARG A 91 -8.82 -4.75 -3.96
CA ARG A 91 -8.10 -5.67 -3.08
C ARG A 91 -7.65 -5.00 -1.79
N PHE A 92 -7.13 -3.77 -1.88
CA PHE A 92 -6.62 -3.04 -0.72
C PHE A 92 -7.73 -2.60 0.22
N LEU A 93 -8.79 -1.98 -0.29
CA LEU A 93 -9.91 -1.50 0.54
C LEU A 93 -10.61 -2.67 1.25
N ARG A 94 -10.74 -3.84 0.61
CA ARG A 94 -11.30 -5.05 1.27
C ARG A 94 -10.40 -5.63 2.36
N ALA A 95 -9.10 -5.35 2.32
CA ALA A 95 -8.14 -5.87 3.28
C ALA A 95 -7.84 -4.89 4.43
N ALA A 96 -8.35 -3.66 4.36
CA ALA A 96 -8.03 -2.57 5.29
C ALA A 96 -8.82 -2.61 6.61
N GLY A 97 -9.79 -3.53 6.76
CA GLY A 97 -10.68 -3.63 7.91
C GLY A 97 -12.11 -3.48 7.47
#